data_AF-A0A1V4Y2Z0-F1
#
_entry.id   AF-A0A1V4Y2Z0-F1
#
_cell.length_a   1.000
_cell.length_b   1.000
_cell.length_c   1.000
_cell.angle_alpha   90.00
_cell.angle_beta   90.00
_cell.angle_gamma   90.00
#
_symmetry.space_group_name_H-M   'P 1'
#
loop_
_entity.id
_entity.type
_entity.pdbx_description
1 polymer ?
#
loop_
_entity_poly.entity_id
_entity_poly.type
_entity_poly.pdbx_seq_one_letter_code
_entity_poly.pdbx_strand_id
1 'polypeptide(L)'
;MAIMRPSKDILLVSVLLGIITTYFASWLPDITVVGIEGSRISSVVSLSALNGMIFGPILGPMVSFSGVLLHGLSNPNFFQKDIFHLISPLFTVFSSLTGALLISGRKKLALTLYAIPLLAWYAFPTGRTVFYYPWYHVLVLAIFFKFDNKYTRKINTSKVILFIYLYLIASIAVLADHIAGSTSALIFYDLTPAMFNEVILAYPIERSILALFSTLIVFVLFLMFHTILQDITTFEGKAREIKEDTIEEYMQTEIKKILGK
;
A
#
# COMPACT_ATOMS: atom_id res chain seq x y z
N MET A 1 21.27 -10.52 -12.82
CA MET A 1 20.22 -9.65 -13.40
C MET A 1 20.27 -8.32 -12.66
N ALA A 2 20.97 -7.33 -13.20
CA ALA A 2 21.06 -6.00 -12.59
C ALA A 2 19.78 -5.24 -12.95
N ILE A 3 18.84 -5.12 -12.00
CA ILE A 3 17.67 -4.27 -12.18
C ILE A 3 18.19 -2.83 -12.29
N MET A 4 18.02 -2.20 -13.46
CA MET A 4 18.33 -0.80 -13.66
C MET A 4 17.65 0.01 -12.55
N ARG A 5 18.44 0.71 -11.72
CA ARG A 5 17.87 1.68 -10.78
C ARG A 5 17.24 2.79 -11.62
N PRO A 6 15.99 3.19 -11.34
CA PRO A 6 15.38 4.31 -12.06
C PRO A 6 16.28 5.54 -11.94
N SER A 7 16.33 6.35 -13.01
CA SER A 7 17.04 7.62 -12.94
C SER A 7 16.47 8.47 -11.80
N LYS A 8 17.31 9.33 -11.21
CA LYS A 8 16.88 10.20 -10.11
C LYS A 8 15.67 11.05 -10.49
N ASP A 9 15.59 11.46 -11.76
CA ASP A 9 14.50 12.28 -12.29
C ASP A 9 13.17 11.51 -12.34
N ILE A 10 13.18 10.25 -12.79
CA ILE A 10 11.98 9.40 -12.80
C ILE A 10 11.50 9.15 -11.37
N LEU A 11 12.43 8.87 -10.45
CA LEU A 11 12.09 8.69 -9.04
C LEU A 11 11.47 9.96 -8.45
N LEU A 12 12.06 11.12 -8.70
CA LEU A 12 11.55 12.41 -8.23
C LEU A 12 10.14 12.69 -8.76
N VAL A 13 9.94 12.56 -10.08
CA VAL A 13 8.62 12.75 -10.71
C VAL A 13 7.59 11.79 -10.12
N SER A 14 7.95 10.52 -9.90
CA SER A 14 7.04 9.52 -9.33
C SER A 14 6.65 9.85 -7.89
N VAL A 15 7.62 10.29 -7.07
CA VAL A 15 7.39 10.73 -5.69
C VAL A 15 6.49 11.96 -5.66
N LEU A 16 6.75 12.96 -6.51
CA LEU A 16 5.91 14.16 -6.62
C LEU A 16 4.49 13.82 -7.04
N LEU A 17 4.33 12.94 -8.03
CA LEU A 17 3.01 12.46 -8.46
C LEU A 17 2.28 11.78 -7.30
N GLY A 18 2.94 10.90 -6.56
CA GLY A 18 2.36 10.27 -5.37
C GLY A 18 1.90 11.29 -4.32
N ILE A 19 2.70 12.33 -4.06
CA ILE A 19 2.35 13.40 -3.11
C ILE A 19 1.12 14.15 -3.60
N ILE A 20 1.11 14.55 -4.88
CA ILE A 20 0.01 15.30 -5.51
C ILE A 20 -1.28 14.48 -5.49
N THR A 21 -1.23 13.20 -5.87
CA THR A 21 -2.41 12.32 -5.85
C THR A 21 -2.94 12.14 -4.42
N THR A 22 -2.04 11.95 -3.44
CA THR A 22 -2.44 11.83 -2.02
C THR A 22 -3.06 13.13 -1.50
N TYR A 23 -2.49 14.29 -1.86
CA TYR A 23 -3.04 15.59 -1.54
C TYR A 23 -4.46 15.75 -2.08
N PHE A 24 -4.68 15.53 -3.37
CA PHE A 24 -6.00 15.69 -3.99
C PHE A 24 -7.02 14.66 -3.51
N ALA A 25 -6.60 13.45 -3.15
CA ALA A 25 -7.50 12.46 -2.57
C ALA A 25 -8.06 12.87 -1.21
N SER A 26 -7.38 13.75 -0.49
CA SER A 26 -7.91 14.33 0.75
C SER A 26 -9.14 15.21 0.54
N TRP A 27 -9.42 15.59 -0.72
CA TRP A 27 -10.60 16.36 -1.12
C TRP A 27 -11.72 15.49 -1.72
N LEU A 28 -11.48 14.20 -1.93
CA LEU A 28 -12.52 13.28 -2.37
C LEU A 28 -13.59 13.15 -1.29
N PRO A 29 -14.87 12.97 -1.65
CA PRO A 29 -15.93 12.83 -0.69
C PRO A 29 -15.63 11.66 0.25
N ASP A 30 -15.52 11.95 1.53
CA ASP A 30 -15.38 10.93 2.55
C ASP A 30 -16.65 10.09 2.62
N ILE A 31 -16.49 8.80 2.92
CA ILE A 31 -17.63 7.93 3.21
C ILE A 31 -18.11 8.29 4.61
N THR A 32 -19.35 8.75 4.74
CA THR A 32 -19.98 8.98 6.05
C THR A 32 -20.04 7.68 6.82
N VAL A 33 -19.48 7.67 8.04
CA VAL A 33 -19.51 6.50 8.91
C VAL A 33 -20.96 6.26 9.32
N VAL A 34 -21.49 5.08 9.03
CA VAL A 34 -22.82 4.70 9.49
C VAL A 34 -22.80 4.57 11.02
N GLY A 35 -23.64 5.33 11.71
CA GLY A 35 -23.82 5.25 13.15
C GLY A 35 -23.14 6.35 13.97
N ILE A 36 -22.16 7.10 13.42
CA ILE A 36 -21.53 8.23 14.14
C ILE A 36 -21.72 9.51 13.33
N GLU A 37 -22.61 10.38 13.81
CA GLU A 37 -22.82 11.70 13.20
C GLU A 37 -21.52 12.51 13.14
N GLY A 38 -21.23 13.09 11.97
CA GLY A 38 -20.04 13.90 11.74
C GLY A 38 -18.74 13.12 11.50
N SER A 39 -18.73 11.79 11.65
CA SER A 39 -17.56 10.95 11.38
C SER A 39 -17.46 10.57 9.90
N ARG A 40 -16.23 10.61 9.38
CA ARG A 40 -15.92 10.49 7.95
C ARG A 40 -14.70 9.60 7.73
N ILE A 41 -14.77 8.71 6.75
CA ILE A 41 -13.66 7.83 6.38
C ILE A 41 -12.90 8.44 5.23
N SER A 42 -11.66 8.81 5.52
CA SER A 42 -10.79 9.39 4.52
C SER A 42 -10.37 8.36 3.48
N SER A 43 -10.69 8.62 2.22
CA SER A 43 -10.23 7.83 1.07
C SER A 43 -8.69 7.75 0.97
N VAL A 44 -8.00 8.71 1.58
CA VAL A 44 -6.54 8.82 1.72
C VAL A 44 -5.89 7.56 2.30
N VAL A 45 -6.58 6.82 3.17
CA VAL A 45 -6.02 5.59 3.76
C VAL A 45 -5.73 4.52 2.70
N SER A 46 -6.57 4.43 1.66
CA SER A 46 -6.39 3.49 0.55
C SER A 46 -5.15 3.84 -0.28
N LEU A 47 -4.94 5.12 -0.53
CA LEU A 47 -3.75 5.63 -1.21
C LEU A 47 -2.50 5.50 -0.34
N SER A 48 -2.64 5.54 0.98
CA SER A 48 -1.49 5.37 1.86
C SER A 48 -0.98 3.94 1.86
N ALA A 49 -1.88 2.96 1.89
CA ALA A 49 -1.52 1.56 1.66
C ALA A 49 -0.88 1.37 0.26
N LEU A 50 -1.43 2.03 -0.76
CA LEU A 50 -0.91 2.01 -2.13
C LEU A 50 0.52 2.56 -2.20
N ASN A 51 0.75 3.74 -1.63
CA ASN A 51 2.06 4.40 -1.60
C ASN A 51 3.10 3.52 -0.92
N GLY A 52 2.74 2.85 0.17
CA GLY A 52 3.59 1.89 0.84
C GLY A 52 4.00 0.73 -0.08
N MET A 53 3.03 0.15 -0.78
CA MET A 53 3.26 -0.97 -1.69
C MET A 53 4.09 -0.58 -2.93
N ILE A 54 3.96 0.65 -3.44
CA ILE A 54 4.68 1.13 -4.63
C ILE A 54 6.08 1.64 -4.28
N PHE A 55 6.18 2.54 -3.31
CA PHE A 55 7.41 3.30 -3.02
C PHE A 55 8.26 2.68 -1.90
N GLY A 56 7.76 1.64 -1.23
CA GLY A 56 8.48 0.93 -0.20
C GLY A 56 8.58 1.68 1.14
N PRO A 57 9.38 1.16 2.10
CA PRO A 57 9.23 1.49 3.52
C PRO A 57 9.80 2.85 3.94
N ILE A 58 10.45 3.57 3.03
CA ILE A 58 10.99 4.91 3.29
C ILE A 58 10.18 5.94 2.52
N LEU A 59 10.16 5.84 1.19
CA LEU A 59 9.49 6.82 0.34
C LEU A 59 7.97 6.73 0.44
N GLY A 60 7.38 5.55 0.60
CA GLY A 60 5.93 5.40 0.74
C GLY A 60 5.37 6.21 1.92
N PRO A 61 5.90 6.03 3.14
CA PRO A 61 5.49 6.82 4.29
C PRO A 61 5.73 8.33 4.11
N MET A 62 6.84 8.74 3.50
CA MET A 62 7.12 10.15 3.22
C MET A 62 6.13 10.78 2.22
N VAL A 63 5.75 10.03 1.19
CA VAL A 63 4.73 10.45 0.20
C VAL A 63 3.37 10.60 0.87
N SER A 64 2.95 9.61 1.66
CA SER A 64 1.71 9.66 2.43
C SER A 64 1.67 10.83 3.41
N PHE A 65 2.74 10.99 4.20
CA PHE A 65 2.84 12.08 5.16
C PHE A 65 2.76 13.45 4.49
N SER A 66 3.58 13.66 3.45
CA SER A 66 3.64 14.94 2.73
C SER A 66 2.30 15.30 2.10
N GLY A 67 1.63 14.35 1.43
CA GLY A 67 0.33 14.61 0.80
C GLY A 67 -0.74 15.04 1.78
N VAL A 68 -0.84 14.34 2.91
CA VAL A 68 -1.84 14.64 3.96
C VAL A 68 -1.49 15.91 4.72
N LEU A 69 -0.21 16.12 5.04
CA LEU A 69 0.26 17.34 5.70
C LEU A 69 0.01 18.57 4.83
N LEU A 70 0.28 18.52 3.53
CA LEU A 70 0.00 19.62 2.61
C LEU A 70 -1.50 19.95 2.55
N HIS A 71 -2.37 18.94 2.56
CA HIS A 71 -3.80 19.16 2.68
C HIS A 71 -4.16 19.81 4.02
N GLY A 72 -3.58 19.32 5.13
CA GLY A 72 -3.72 19.95 6.44
C GLY A 72 -3.35 21.43 6.41
N LEU A 73 -2.15 21.75 5.94
CA LEU A 73 -1.62 23.12 5.86
C LEU A 73 -2.41 24.03 4.90
N SER A 74 -3.15 23.48 3.94
CA SER A 74 -4.05 24.26 3.09
C SER A 74 -5.28 24.81 3.84
N ASN A 75 -5.57 24.26 5.03
CA ASN A 75 -6.62 24.76 5.91
C ASN A 75 -6.05 25.87 6.82
N PRO A 76 -6.59 27.12 6.78
CA PRO A 76 -6.09 28.23 7.60
C PRO A 76 -6.08 27.96 9.10
N ASN A 77 -6.96 27.08 9.56
CA ASN A 77 -7.14 26.75 10.98
C ASN A 77 -6.46 25.43 11.38
N PHE A 78 -5.56 24.88 10.55
CA PHE A 78 -4.92 23.59 10.80
C PHE A 78 -4.31 23.46 12.20
N PHE A 79 -3.50 24.44 12.60
CA PHE A 79 -2.83 24.46 13.91
C PHE A 79 -3.77 24.78 15.08
N GLN A 80 -5.01 25.19 14.79
CA GLN A 80 -6.05 25.43 15.79
C GLN A 80 -6.96 24.21 15.97
N LYS A 81 -6.78 23.15 15.15
CA LYS A 81 -7.51 21.88 15.33
C LYS A 81 -7.02 21.16 16.58
N ASP A 82 -7.84 20.23 17.06
CA ASP A 82 -7.47 19.37 18.17
C ASP A 82 -6.24 18.48 17.86
N ILE A 83 -5.65 17.93 18.92
CA ILE A 83 -4.45 17.09 18.83
C ILE A 83 -4.68 15.88 17.94
N PHE A 84 -5.88 15.29 17.94
CA PHE A 84 -6.20 14.12 17.13
C PHE A 84 -6.06 14.43 15.63
N HIS A 85 -6.58 15.57 15.17
CA HIS A 85 -6.42 16.01 13.79
C HIS A 85 -4.95 16.25 13.42
N LEU A 86 -4.17 16.82 14.35
CA LEU A 86 -2.74 17.10 14.13
C LEU A 86 -1.89 15.82 13.99
N ILE A 87 -2.24 14.76 14.73
CA ILE A 87 -1.52 13.47 14.66
C ILE A 87 -2.06 12.54 13.56
N SER A 88 -3.24 12.81 13.00
CA SER A 88 -3.85 11.95 11.97
C SER A 88 -2.97 11.64 10.74
N PRO A 89 -2.07 12.53 10.27
CA PRO A 89 -1.12 12.17 9.22
C PRO A 89 -0.15 11.04 9.61
N LEU A 90 0.06 10.77 10.91
CA LEU A 90 0.88 9.66 11.36
C LEU A 90 0.18 8.30 11.19
N PHE A 91 -1.15 8.27 11.17
CA PHE A 91 -1.90 7.02 10.90
C PHE A 91 -1.74 6.59 9.44
N THR A 92 -1.68 7.56 8.53
CA THR A 92 -1.43 7.29 7.10
C THR A 92 0.01 6.82 6.85
N VAL A 93 0.98 7.39 7.56
CA VAL A 93 2.37 6.87 7.64
C VAL A 93 2.37 5.42 8.11
N PHE A 94 1.59 5.10 9.13
CA PHE A 94 1.51 3.77 9.71
C PHE A 94 0.94 2.72 8.74
N SER A 95 -0.15 3.06 8.04
CA SER A 95 -0.70 2.23 6.96
C SER A 95 0.33 2.00 5.84
N SER A 96 0.95 3.08 5.36
CA SER A 96 1.95 3.02 4.30
C SER A 96 3.16 2.17 4.68
N LEU A 97 3.71 2.38 5.88
CA LEU A 97 4.84 1.61 6.38
C LEU A 97 4.49 0.13 6.54
N THR A 98 3.30 -0.19 7.05
CA THR A 98 2.84 -1.57 7.21
C THR A 98 2.74 -2.29 5.87
N GLY A 99 2.09 -1.67 4.87
CA GLY A 99 1.99 -2.23 3.52
C GLY A 99 3.36 -2.42 2.86
N ALA A 100 4.23 -1.41 3.01
CA ALA A 100 5.59 -1.44 2.48
C ALA A 100 6.45 -2.57 3.07
N LEU A 101 6.38 -2.78 4.38
CA LEU A 101 7.14 -3.83 5.06
C LEU A 101 6.64 -5.23 4.66
N LEU A 102 5.33 -5.41 4.50
CA LEU A 102 4.75 -6.67 4.05
C LEU A 102 5.15 -7.03 2.62
N ILE A 103 5.04 -6.08 1.68
CA ILE A 103 5.43 -6.33 0.27
C ILE A 103 6.94 -6.56 0.14
N SER A 104 7.75 -5.90 0.98
CA SER A 104 9.21 -6.07 1.03
C SER A 104 9.65 -7.37 1.73
N GLY A 105 8.72 -8.21 2.19
CA GLY A 105 9.01 -9.46 2.89
C GLY A 105 9.45 -9.30 4.36
N ARG A 106 9.47 -8.07 4.90
CA ARG A 106 9.81 -7.77 6.31
C ARG A 106 8.63 -8.00 7.25
N LYS A 107 7.98 -9.16 7.11
CA LYS A 107 6.69 -9.50 7.74
C LYS A 107 6.71 -9.38 9.26
N LYS A 108 7.76 -9.87 9.92
CA LYS A 108 7.89 -9.78 11.39
C LYS A 108 7.78 -8.34 11.89
N LEU A 109 8.47 -7.42 11.22
CA LEU A 109 8.44 -6.00 11.59
C LEU A 109 7.06 -5.38 11.32
N ALA A 110 6.46 -5.67 10.16
CA ALA A 110 5.13 -5.19 9.82
C ALA A 110 4.06 -5.65 10.82
N LEU A 111 4.10 -6.93 11.18
CA LEU A 111 3.14 -7.53 12.11
C LEU A 111 3.37 -7.04 13.55
N THR A 112 4.62 -6.79 13.95
CA THR A 112 4.92 -6.16 15.25
C THR A 112 4.37 -4.75 15.28
N LEU A 113 4.61 -3.97 14.23
CA LEU A 113 4.09 -2.62 14.08
C LEU A 113 2.56 -2.63 14.22
N TYR A 114 1.87 -3.48 13.45
CA TYR A 114 0.42 -3.65 13.50
C TYR A 114 -0.12 -4.12 14.86
N ALA A 115 0.58 -5.03 15.54
CA ALA A 115 0.14 -5.61 16.80
C ALA A 115 0.17 -4.61 17.97
N ILE A 116 1.08 -3.64 17.96
CA ILE A 116 1.19 -2.65 19.06
C ILE A 116 -0.12 -1.90 19.31
N PRO A 117 -0.73 -1.20 18.33
CA PRO A 117 -1.99 -0.50 18.57
C PRO A 117 -3.16 -1.46 18.82
N LEU A 118 -3.14 -2.65 18.23
CA LEU A 118 -4.14 -3.68 18.49
C LEU A 118 -4.11 -4.15 19.96
N LEU A 119 -2.93 -4.31 20.55
CA LEU A 119 -2.78 -4.62 21.97
C LEU A 119 -3.08 -3.41 22.85
N ALA A 120 -2.69 -2.21 22.41
CA ALA A 120 -2.96 -0.96 23.12
C ALA A 120 -4.47 -0.72 23.31
N TRP A 121 -5.32 -1.12 22.36
CA TRP A 121 -6.78 -1.10 22.52
C TRP A 121 -7.25 -1.72 23.84
N TYR A 122 -6.71 -2.90 24.18
CA TYR A 122 -7.11 -3.64 25.39
C TYR A 122 -6.52 -3.06 26.69
N ALA A 123 -5.60 -2.11 26.61
CA ALA A 123 -5.08 -1.39 27.78
C ALA A 123 -6.15 -0.46 28.39
N PHE A 124 -7.17 -0.06 27.63
CA PHE A 124 -8.19 0.88 28.07
C PHE A 124 -9.49 0.22 28.55
N PRO A 125 -10.25 0.84 29.48
CA PRO A 125 -11.54 0.31 29.95
C PRO A 125 -12.53 0.04 28.81
N THR A 126 -12.72 1.00 27.90
CA THR A 126 -13.61 0.84 26.74
C THR A 126 -13.22 -0.34 25.87
N GLY A 127 -11.92 -0.52 25.61
CA GLY A 127 -11.44 -1.64 24.80
C GLY A 127 -11.62 -3.00 25.47
N ARG A 128 -11.64 -3.07 26.80
CA ARG A 128 -12.02 -4.29 27.55
C ARG A 128 -13.53 -4.54 27.53
N THR A 129 -14.34 -3.49 27.63
CA THR A 129 -15.81 -3.60 27.54
C THR A 129 -16.25 -4.05 26.15
N VAL A 130 -15.64 -3.51 25.10
CA VAL A 130 -15.88 -3.87 23.69
C VAL A 130 -14.71 -4.69 23.15
N PHE A 131 -14.36 -5.78 23.84
CA PHE A 131 -13.20 -6.61 23.50
C PHE A 131 -13.27 -7.22 22.10
N TYR A 132 -14.48 -7.37 21.57
CA TYR A 132 -14.76 -7.94 20.25
C TYR A 132 -14.67 -6.90 19.13
N TYR A 133 -14.49 -5.61 19.41
CA TYR A 133 -14.36 -4.57 18.39
C TYR A 133 -13.31 -4.91 17.31
N PRO A 134 -12.09 -5.36 17.64
CA PRO A 134 -11.07 -5.70 16.65
C PRO A 134 -11.25 -7.08 15.98
N TRP A 135 -12.44 -7.69 16.01
CA TRP A 135 -12.66 -9.04 15.44
C TRP A 135 -12.21 -9.17 13.99
N TYR A 136 -12.45 -8.14 13.16
CA TYR A 136 -12.09 -8.17 11.74
C TYR A 136 -10.57 -8.09 11.54
N HIS A 137 -9.86 -7.39 12.43
CA HIS A 137 -8.39 -7.34 12.45
C HIS A 137 -7.81 -8.75 12.65
N VAL A 138 -8.35 -9.49 13.63
CA VAL A 138 -7.94 -10.86 13.92
C VAL A 138 -8.27 -11.80 12.76
N LEU A 139 -9.45 -11.65 12.16
CA LEU A 139 -9.86 -12.47 11.01
C LEU A 139 -8.92 -12.28 9.81
N VAL A 140 -8.64 -11.04 9.42
CA VAL A 140 -7.75 -10.73 8.28
C VAL A 140 -6.34 -11.24 8.55
N LEU A 141 -5.80 -11.08 9.77
CA LEU A 141 -4.51 -11.65 10.14
C LEU A 141 -4.48 -13.18 10.04
N ALA A 142 -5.51 -13.86 10.53
CA ALA A 142 -5.60 -15.31 10.46
C ALA A 142 -5.64 -15.80 9.01
N ILE A 143 -6.42 -15.14 8.15
CA ILE A 143 -6.46 -15.43 6.71
C ILE A 143 -5.09 -15.17 6.08
N PHE A 144 -4.44 -14.05 6.40
CA PHE A 144 -3.12 -13.71 5.88
C PHE A 144 -2.08 -14.77 6.24
N PHE A 145 -1.98 -15.21 7.50
CA PHE A 145 -1.02 -16.25 7.88
C PHE A 145 -1.28 -17.57 7.18
N LYS A 146 -2.54 -18.00 7.10
CA LYS A 146 -2.92 -19.24 6.40
C LYS A 146 -2.60 -19.16 4.90
N PHE A 147 -2.86 -18.02 4.29
CA PHE A 147 -2.62 -17.79 2.87
C PHE A 147 -1.13 -17.70 2.56
N ASP A 148 -0.39 -16.90 3.33
CA ASP A 148 1.04 -16.67 3.15
C ASP A 148 1.85 -17.97 3.24
N ASN A 149 1.57 -18.79 4.26
CA ASN A 149 2.25 -20.07 4.43
C ASN A 149 1.98 -21.05 3.26
N LYS A 150 0.79 -20.99 2.65
CA LYS A 150 0.36 -21.96 1.64
C LYS A 150 0.65 -21.53 0.20
N TYR A 151 0.56 -20.24 -0.10
CA TYR A 151 0.48 -19.75 -1.48
C TYR A 151 1.58 -18.78 -1.89
N THR A 152 2.45 -18.35 -0.98
CA THR A 152 3.50 -17.35 -1.32
C THR A 152 4.45 -17.82 -2.41
N ARG A 153 4.73 -19.13 -2.51
CA ARG A 153 5.52 -19.70 -3.61
C ARG A 153 4.82 -19.66 -4.98
N LYS A 154 3.50 -19.50 -5.01
CA LYS A 154 2.66 -19.51 -6.22
C LYS A 154 2.29 -18.11 -6.72
N ILE A 155 2.68 -17.05 -6.02
CA ILE A 155 2.35 -15.65 -6.37
C ILE A 155 2.80 -15.32 -7.80
N ASN A 156 3.99 -15.75 -8.20
CA ASN A 156 4.52 -15.46 -9.54
C ASN A 156 3.85 -16.25 -10.68
N THR A 157 3.05 -17.28 -10.34
CA THR A 157 2.45 -18.19 -11.33
C THR A 157 0.96 -17.95 -11.55
N SER A 158 0.27 -17.28 -10.63
CA SER A 158 -1.17 -17.08 -10.70
C SER A 158 -1.54 -15.63 -10.39
N LYS A 159 -2.12 -14.96 -11.39
CA LYS A 159 -2.64 -13.59 -11.27
C LYS A 159 -3.69 -13.49 -10.17
N VAL A 160 -4.52 -14.51 -9.98
CA VAL A 160 -5.53 -14.56 -8.91
C VAL A 160 -4.88 -14.64 -7.54
N ILE A 161 -3.85 -15.48 -7.36
CA ILE A 161 -3.11 -15.58 -6.10
C ILE A 161 -2.39 -14.27 -5.79
N LEU A 162 -1.77 -13.64 -6.78
CA LEU A 162 -1.16 -12.32 -6.63
C LEU A 162 -2.19 -11.28 -6.18
N PHE A 163 -3.35 -11.22 -6.82
CA PHE A 163 -4.42 -10.28 -6.46
C PHE A 163 -4.87 -10.47 -5.00
N ILE A 164 -5.15 -11.71 -4.60
CA ILE A 164 -5.55 -12.02 -3.22
C ILE A 164 -4.44 -11.65 -2.23
N TYR A 165 -3.17 -11.91 -2.58
CA TYR A 165 -2.04 -11.56 -1.72
C TYR A 165 -1.92 -10.05 -1.52
N LEU A 166 -2.00 -9.27 -2.61
CA LEU A 166 -2.00 -7.81 -2.57
C LEU A 166 -3.20 -7.28 -1.77
N TYR A 167 -4.38 -7.90 -1.92
CA TYR A 167 -5.56 -7.58 -1.13
C TYR A 167 -5.33 -7.74 0.36
N LEU A 168 -4.78 -8.88 0.78
CA LEU A 168 -4.51 -9.11 2.20
C LEU A 168 -3.46 -8.14 2.76
N ILE A 169 -2.44 -7.78 1.97
CA ILE A 169 -1.47 -6.74 2.36
C ILE A 169 -2.16 -5.39 2.53
N ALA A 170 -2.96 -4.98 1.55
CA ALA A 170 -3.70 -3.72 1.59
C ALA A 170 -4.70 -3.69 2.76
N SER A 171 -5.38 -4.80 3.05
CA SER A 171 -6.29 -4.93 4.19
C SER A 171 -5.55 -4.73 5.52
N ILE A 172 -4.40 -5.38 5.73
CA ILE A 172 -3.62 -5.19 6.95
C ILE A 172 -3.14 -3.74 7.07
N ALA A 173 -2.68 -3.13 5.98
CA ALA A 173 -2.24 -1.73 5.96
C ALA A 173 -3.38 -0.76 6.33
N VAL A 174 -4.55 -0.87 5.68
CA VAL A 174 -5.73 -0.05 5.98
C VAL A 174 -6.22 -0.26 7.41
N LEU A 175 -6.19 -1.50 7.90
CA LEU A 175 -6.56 -1.80 9.28
C LEU A 175 -5.54 -1.26 10.28
N ALA A 176 -4.27 -1.05 9.89
CA ALA A 176 -3.25 -0.48 10.75
C ALA A 176 -3.58 0.98 11.10
N ASP A 177 -3.95 1.76 10.07
CA ASP A 177 -4.48 3.12 10.24
C ASP A 177 -5.74 3.12 11.10
N HIS A 178 -6.70 2.24 10.79
CA HIS A 178 -7.95 2.16 11.54
C HIS A 178 -7.73 1.94 13.04
N ILE A 179 -6.95 0.93 13.44
CA ILE A 179 -6.77 0.63 14.87
C ILE A 179 -5.93 1.70 15.59
N ALA A 180 -4.95 2.30 14.90
CA ALA A 180 -4.17 3.42 15.43
C ALA A 180 -5.06 4.65 15.65
N GLY A 181 -5.92 4.96 14.68
CA GLY A 181 -6.92 6.02 14.76
C GLY A 181 -7.94 5.77 15.87
N SER A 182 -8.57 4.60 15.91
CA SER A 182 -9.57 4.25 16.94
C SER A 182 -8.99 4.29 18.36
N THR A 183 -7.77 3.78 18.55
CA THR A 183 -7.09 3.82 19.86
C THR A 183 -6.73 5.26 20.24
N SER A 184 -6.28 6.08 19.29
CA SER A 184 -5.98 7.49 19.56
C SER A 184 -7.24 8.30 19.85
N ALA A 185 -8.32 8.07 19.10
CA ALA A 185 -9.60 8.74 19.31
C ALA A 185 -10.17 8.42 20.69
N LEU A 186 -9.99 7.19 21.18
CA LEU A 186 -10.33 6.82 22.54
C LEU A 186 -9.60 7.70 23.59
N ILE A 187 -8.31 7.96 23.36
CA ILE A 187 -7.48 8.77 24.28
C ILE A 187 -7.91 10.24 24.28
N PHE A 188 -8.29 10.80 23.12
CA PHE A 188 -8.54 12.23 22.98
C PHE A 188 -10.00 12.66 23.11
N TYR A 189 -10.97 11.77 22.86
CA TYR A 189 -12.39 12.14 22.80
C TYR A 189 -13.30 11.40 23.79
N ASP A 190 -12.72 10.63 24.72
CA ASP A 190 -13.46 9.86 25.75
C ASP A 190 -14.64 9.06 25.17
N LEU A 191 -14.39 8.37 24.06
CA LEU A 191 -15.42 7.67 23.30
C LEU A 191 -16.01 6.52 24.12
N THR A 192 -17.35 6.47 24.16
CA THR A 192 -18.07 5.46 24.92
C THR A 192 -18.09 4.10 24.21
N PRO A 193 -18.27 2.99 24.94
CA PRO A 193 -18.49 1.66 24.34
C PRO A 193 -19.62 1.60 23.30
N ALA A 194 -20.69 2.39 23.49
CA ALA A 194 -21.84 2.41 22.59
C ALA A 194 -21.45 2.87 21.17
N MET A 195 -20.61 3.90 21.06
CA MET A 195 -20.17 4.45 19.77
C MET A 195 -19.37 3.43 18.94
N PHE A 196 -18.58 2.57 19.58
CA PHE A 196 -17.86 1.51 18.89
C PHE A 196 -18.76 0.35 18.46
N ASN A 197 -19.83 0.09 19.21
CA ASN A 197 -20.81 -0.93 18.84
C ASN A 197 -21.61 -0.55 17.60
N GLU A 198 -21.90 0.73 17.41
CA GLU A 198 -22.65 1.24 16.25
C GLU A 198 -21.90 0.97 14.93
N VAL A 199 -20.57 1.07 14.95
CA VAL A 199 -19.74 0.93 13.74
C VAL A 199 -19.18 -0.48 13.52
N ILE A 200 -19.46 -1.43 14.41
CA ILE A 200 -18.74 -2.71 14.46
C ILE A 200 -18.95 -3.60 13.22
N LEU A 201 -20.10 -3.46 12.56
CA LEU A 201 -20.43 -4.16 11.31
C LEU A 201 -20.16 -3.30 10.07
N ALA A 202 -20.12 -1.97 10.22
CA ALA A 202 -19.85 -1.04 9.13
C ALA A 202 -18.36 -1.02 8.77
N TYR A 203 -17.49 -0.88 9.78
CA TYR A 203 -16.05 -0.72 9.55
C TYR A 203 -15.43 -1.86 8.71
N PRO A 204 -15.77 -3.15 8.89
CA PRO A 204 -15.17 -4.22 8.09
C PRO A 204 -15.48 -4.07 6.60
N ILE A 205 -16.69 -3.63 6.26
CA ILE A 205 -17.12 -3.42 4.88
C ILE A 205 -16.34 -2.24 4.29
N GLU A 206 -16.32 -1.11 5.00
CA GLU A 206 -15.64 0.12 4.57
C GLU A 206 -14.13 -0.12 4.37
N ARG A 207 -13.47 -0.76 5.34
CA ARG A 207 -12.03 -1.07 5.26
C ARG A 207 -11.72 -2.08 4.15
N SER A 208 -12.64 -2.99 3.85
CA SER A 208 -12.50 -3.92 2.73
C SER A 208 -12.57 -3.23 1.37
N ILE A 209 -13.48 -2.26 1.21
CA ILE A 209 -13.62 -1.47 -0.01
C ILE A 209 -12.36 -0.63 -0.25
N LEU A 210 -11.85 0.04 0.80
CA LEU A 210 -10.63 0.83 0.72
C LEU A 210 -9.39 -0.03 0.37
N ALA A 211 -9.28 -1.21 0.98
CA ALA A 211 -8.22 -2.15 0.65
C ALA A 211 -8.33 -2.65 -0.81
N LEU A 212 -9.55 -2.93 -1.27
CA LEU A 212 -9.81 -3.35 -2.64
C LEU A 212 -9.38 -2.29 -3.66
N PHE A 213 -9.68 -1.02 -3.40
CA PHE A 213 -9.27 0.09 -4.25
C PHE A 213 -7.74 0.16 -4.41
N SER A 214 -7.02 0.12 -3.28
CA SER A 214 -5.55 0.09 -3.27
C SER A 214 -4.99 -1.11 -4.05
N THR A 215 -5.61 -2.28 -3.86
CA THR A 215 -5.23 -3.54 -4.50
C THR A 215 -5.39 -3.47 -6.01
N LEU A 216 -6.52 -2.97 -6.49
CA LEU A 216 -6.80 -2.87 -7.93
C LEU A 216 -5.73 -2.03 -8.63
N ILE A 217 -5.36 -0.90 -8.03
CA ILE A 217 -4.34 -0.02 -8.61
C ILE A 217 -2.97 -0.70 -8.62
N VAL A 218 -2.49 -1.24 -7.48
CA VAL A 218 -1.19 -1.94 -7.43
C VAL A 218 -1.16 -3.10 -8.41
N PHE A 219 -2.24 -3.88 -8.46
CA PHE A 219 -2.32 -5.06 -9.31
C PHE A 219 -2.24 -4.70 -10.79
N VAL A 220 -2.99 -3.69 -11.23
CA VAL A 220 -2.91 -3.20 -12.62
C VAL A 220 -1.51 -2.69 -12.93
N LEU A 221 -0.91 -1.89 -12.06
CA LEU A 221 0.46 -1.41 -12.23
C LEU A 221 1.46 -2.56 -12.33
N PHE A 222 1.36 -3.55 -11.43
CA PHE A 222 2.22 -4.73 -11.46
C PHE A 222 2.10 -5.49 -12.78
N LEU A 223 0.88 -5.71 -13.28
CA LEU A 223 0.67 -6.36 -14.57
C LEU A 223 1.25 -5.54 -15.73
N MET A 224 1.05 -4.23 -15.74
CA MET A 224 1.62 -3.34 -16.77
C MET A 224 3.14 -3.42 -16.78
N PHE A 225 3.79 -3.28 -15.61
CA PHE A 225 5.24 -3.39 -15.50
C PHE A 225 5.75 -4.76 -15.92
N HIS A 226 5.06 -5.83 -15.53
CA HIS A 226 5.44 -7.19 -15.91
C HIS A 226 5.39 -7.38 -17.42
N THR A 227 4.32 -6.94 -18.09
CA THR A 227 4.20 -7.01 -19.56
C THR A 227 5.28 -6.18 -20.25
N ILE A 228 5.50 -4.93 -19.83
CA ILE A 228 6.53 -4.06 -20.41
C ILE A 228 7.92 -4.69 -20.28
N LEU A 229 8.24 -5.27 -19.12
CA LEU A 229 9.52 -5.95 -18.91
C LEU A 229 9.67 -7.18 -19.80
N GLN A 230 8.61 -7.97 -19.98
CA GLN A 230 8.64 -9.11 -20.90
C GLN A 230 8.87 -8.67 -22.35
N ASP A 231 8.20 -7.60 -22.79
CA ASP A 231 8.36 -7.04 -24.13
C ASP A 231 9.80 -6.54 -24.36
N ILE A 232 10.39 -5.84 -23.39
CA ILE A 232 11.78 -5.37 -23.46
C ILE A 232 12.75 -6.56 -23.57
N THR A 233 12.59 -7.59 -22.73
CA THR A 233 13.48 -8.76 -22.78
C THR A 233 13.36 -9.55 -24.08
N THR A 234 12.16 -9.61 -24.65
CA THR A 234 11.92 -10.25 -25.95
C THR A 234 12.55 -9.44 -27.07
N PHE A 235 12.45 -8.11 -27.01
CA PHE A 235 13.08 -7.21 -27.97
C PHE A 235 14.61 -7.29 -27.93
N GLU A 236 15.23 -7.28 -26.74
CA GLU A 236 16.67 -7.45 -26.58
C GLU A 236 17.15 -8.80 -27.13
N GLY A 237 16.37 -9.87 -26.91
CA GLY A 237 16.65 -11.19 -27.49
C GLY A 237 16.66 -11.17 -29.02
N LYS A 238 15.62 -10.61 -29.64
CA LYS A 238 15.52 -10.48 -31.11
C LYS A 238 16.62 -9.59 -31.69
N ALA A 239 16.93 -8.47 -31.03
CA ALA A 239 17.99 -7.56 -31.48
C ALA A 239 19.36 -8.23 -31.45
N ARG A 240 19.59 -9.11 -30.47
CA ARG A 240 20.82 -9.91 -30.37
C ARG A 240 20.91 -10.97 -31.47
N GLU A 241 19.80 -11.68 -31.73
CA GLU A 241 19.71 -12.68 -32.81
C GLU A 241 20.02 -12.04 -34.18
N ILE A 242 19.37 -10.91 -34.52
CA ILE A 242 19.64 -10.18 -35.77
C ILE A 242 21.13 -9.78 -35.89
N LYS A 243 21.74 -9.37 -34.78
CA LYS A 243 23.16 -8.98 -34.77
C LYS A 243 24.08 -10.18 -35.00
N GLU A 244 23.77 -11.33 -34.39
CA GLU A 244 24.52 -12.58 -34.59
C GLU A 244 24.40 -13.05 -36.05
N ASP A 245 23.19 -13.05 -36.61
CA ASP A 245 22.93 -13.38 -38.03
C ASP A 245 23.68 -12.46 -38.99
N THR A 246 23.67 -11.15 -38.73
CA THR A 246 24.36 -10.16 -39.58
C THR A 246 25.88 -10.38 -39.57
N ILE A 247 26.44 -10.70 -38.39
CA ILE A 247 27.88 -10.99 -38.26
C ILE A 247 28.23 -12.31 -38.97
N GLU A 248 27.39 -13.33 -38.85
CA GLU A 248 27.59 -14.61 -39.53
C GLU A 248 27.51 -14.45 -41.06
N GLU A 249 26.52 -13.70 -41.55
CA GLU A 249 26.39 -13.37 -42.97
C GLU A 249 27.65 -12.65 -43.49
N TYR A 250 28.12 -11.63 -42.76
CA TYR A 250 29.35 -10.91 -43.09
C TYR A 250 30.59 -11.82 -43.15
N MET A 251 30.75 -12.70 -42.16
CA MET A 251 31.83 -13.69 -42.13
C MET A 251 31.78 -14.64 -43.34
N GLN A 252 30.60 -15.10 -43.72
CA GLN A 252 30.41 -16.06 -44.82
C GLN A 252 30.53 -15.41 -46.21
N THR A 253 30.07 -14.18 -46.38
CA THR A 253 30.03 -13.51 -47.69
C THR A 253 31.27 -12.67 -47.98
N GLU A 254 31.78 -11.93 -47.01
CA GLU A 254 32.89 -10.99 -47.23
C GLU A 254 34.23 -11.60 -46.85
N ILE A 255 34.35 -12.13 -45.62
CA ILE A 255 35.64 -12.66 -45.14
C ILE A 255 36.04 -13.91 -45.92
N LYS A 256 35.10 -14.82 -46.19
CA LYS A 256 35.36 -16.00 -47.01
C LYS A 256 35.74 -15.67 -48.46
N LYS A 257 35.23 -14.58 -49.05
CA LYS A 257 35.67 -14.10 -50.37
C LYS A 257 37.11 -13.59 -50.33
N ILE A 258 37.50 -12.92 -49.25
CA ILE A 258 38.87 -12.40 -49.07
C ILE A 258 39.86 -13.56 -48.81
N LEU A 259 39.45 -14.55 -48.02
CA LEU A 259 40.25 -15.74 -47.70
C LEU A 259 40.21 -16.81 -48.80
N GLY A 260 39.29 -16.71 -49.77
CA GLY A 260 39.15 -17.59 -50.92
C GLY A 260 40.17 -17.34 -52.03
N LYS A 261 41.43 -17.10 -51.64
CA LYS A 261 42.63 -17.39 -52.42
C LYS A 261 43.25 -18.68 -51.89
#